data_AF-A0A9P1MGI3-F1
#
_entry.id   AF-A0A9P1MGI3-F1
#
_cell.length_a   1.000
_cell.length_b   1.000
_cell.length_c   1.000
_cell.angle_alpha   90.00
_cell.angle_beta   90.00
_cell.angle_gamma   90.00
#
_symmetry.space_group_name_H-M   'P 1'
#
loop_
_entity.id
_entity.type
_entity.pdbx_description
1 polymer ?
#
loop_
_entity_poly.entity_id
_entity_poly.type
_entity_poly.pdbx_seq_one_letter_code
_entity_poly.pdbx_strand_id
1 'polypeptide(L)'
;MILNGTQLIGMDVKPLKDQKFNAVTFKDSYLLVPLPLASLPKAFDIADMSKGEFPYLLNHPINYGKVMPGLPGKQYYCTARKKAEA
;
A
#
# COMPACT_ATOMS: atom_id res chain seq x y z
N MET A 1 -2.14 18.24 -13.28
CA MET A 1 -1.13 17.51 -12.48
C MET A 1 -0.54 18.49 -11.49
N ILE A 2 -0.49 18.14 -10.21
CA ILE A 2 0.05 18.94 -9.12
C ILE A 2 1.25 18.19 -8.56
N LEU A 3 2.38 18.89 -8.40
CA LEU A 3 3.67 18.33 -8.00
C LEU A 3 4.22 19.08 -6.77
N ASN A 4 4.96 18.38 -5.92
CA ASN A 4 5.83 18.97 -4.89
C ASN A 4 7.25 18.42 -5.08
N GLY A 5 8.10 19.17 -5.78
CA GLY A 5 9.40 18.66 -6.24
C GLY A 5 9.22 17.46 -7.18
N THR A 6 9.77 16.31 -6.79
CA THR A 6 9.67 15.05 -7.56
C THR A 6 8.41 14.23 -7.23
N GLN A 7 7.57 14.68 -6.29
CA GLN A 7 6.43 13.93 -5.79
C GLN A 7 5.13 14.36 -6.48
N LEU A 8 4.31 13.39 -6.89
CA LEU A 8 3.01 13.62 -7.51
C LEU A 8 1.93 13.75 -6.44
N ILE A 9 1.40 14.95 -6.24
CA ILE A 9 0.30 15.21 -5.29
C ILE A 9 -1.04 14.80 -5.88
N GLY A 10 -1.25 15.18 -7.14
CA GLY A 10 -2.52 14.93 -7.80
C GLY A 10 -2.39 14.87 -9.31
N MET A 11 -3.17 14.01 -9.96
CA MET A 11 -3.29 14.02 -11.42
C MET A 11 -4.73 13.80 -11.83
N ASP A 12 -5.28 14.79 -12.54
CA ASP A 12 -6.57 14.67 -13.22
C ASP A 12 -6.36 14.06 -14.60
N VAL A 13 -7.02 12.94 -14.85
CA VAL A 13 -7.05 12.26 -16.14
C VAL A 13 -8.43 12.50 -16.76
N LYS A 14 -8.42 13.14 -17.93
CA LYS A 14 -9.62 13.31 -18.74
C LYS A 14 -10.11 11.94 -19.21
N PRO A 15 -11.44 11.73 -19.25
CA PRO A 15 -11.99 10.46 -19.68
C PRO A 15 -11.63 10.16 -21.13
N LEU A 16 -11.35 8.89 -21.40
CA LEU A 16 -11.41 8.35 -22.75
C LEU A 16 -12.89 8.37 -23.17
N LYS A 17 -13.17 8.82 -24.40
CA LYS A 17 -14.51 8.74 -25.00
C LYS A 17 -14.99 7.28 -24.85
N ASP A 18 -16.12 7.06 -24.17
CA ASP A 18 -16.75 5.76 -23.81
C ASP A 18 -16.60 5.21 -22.37
N GLN A 19 -16.06 5.97 -21.41
CA GLN A 19 -16.04 5.51 -20.00
C GLN A 19 -17.09 6.22 -19.13
N LYS A 20 -17.77 5.46 -18.23
CA LYS A 20 -18.80 5.93 -17.28
C LYS A 20 -18.35 7.01 -16.28
N PHE A 21 -17.05 7.27 -16.18
CA PHE A 21 -16.48 8.19 -15.20
C PHE A 21 -15.97 9.44 -15.91
N ASN A 22 -16.53 10.60 -15.58
CA ASN A 22 -16.27 11.88 -16.27
C ASN A 22 -14.92 12.52 -15.92
N ALA A 23 -14.23 12.05 -14.88
CA ALA A 23 -12.87 12.45 -14.51
C ALA A 23 -12.30 11.45 -13.48
N VAL A 24 -11.00 11.15 -13.58
CA VAL A 24 -10.28 10.36 -12.57
C VAL A 24 -9.18 11.22 -11.96
N THR A 25 -9.21 11.40 -10.64
CA THR A 25 -8.14 12.11 -9.92
C THR A 25 -7.35 11.13 -9.08
N PHE A 26 -6.06 10.98 -9.39
CA PHE A 26 -5.11 10.27 -8.54
C PHE A 26 -4.64 11.21 -7.44
N LYS A 27 -4.57 10.74 -6.19
CA LYS A 27 -4.01 11.47 -5.04
C LYS A 27 -3.07 10.56 -4.26
N ASP A 28 -1.92 11.08 -3.84
CA ASP A 28 -1.02 10.37 -2.95
C ASP A 28 -1.34 10.73 -1.48
N SER A 29 -1.81 9.74 -0.73
CA SER A 29 -2.13 9.90 0.70
C SER A 29 -0.90 10.26 1.54
N TYR A 30 0.30 9.85 1.15
CA TYR A 30 1.52 10.12 1.91
C TYR A 30 1.87 11.61 1.94
N LEU A 31 1.46 12.36 0.91
CA LEU A 31 1.68 13.80 0.82
C LEU A 31 0.67 14.60 1.65
N LEU A 32 -0.46 13.98 2.01
CA LEU A 32 -1.45 14.54 2.92
C LEU A 32 -1.14 14.17 4.38
N VAL A 33 -0.72 12.92 4.60
CA VAL A 33 -0.40 12.37 5.91
C VAL A 33 0.99 11.71 5.83
N PRO A 34 2.07 12.46 6.13
CA PRO A 34 3.44 11.99 5.97
C PRO A 34 3.86 11.08 7.15
N LEU A 35 3.14 9.98 7.30
CA LEU A 35 3.36 9.00 8.36
C LEU A 35 3.54 7.60 7.75
N PRO A 36 4.41 6.75 8.33
CA PRO A 36 4.45 5.35 7.96
C PRO A 36 3.08 4.70 8.16
N LEU A 37 2.68 3.83 7.23
CA LEU A 37 1.40 3.10 7.31
C LEU A 37 1.24 2.30 8.62
N ALA A 38 2.34 1.84 9.22
CA ALA A 38 2.35 1.15 10.51
C ALA A 38 2.02 2.07 11.70
N SER A 39 2.25 3.37 11.56
CA SER A 39 2.05 4.37 12.60
C SER A 39 0.67 5.01 12.55
N LEU A 40 -0.08 4.84 11.44
CA LEU A 40 -1.42 5.45 11.29
C LEU A 40 -2.39 5.05 12.40
N PRO A 41 -2.53 3.76 12.81
CA PRO A 41 -3.48 3.42 13.87
C PRO A 41 -3.24 4.19 15.16
N LYS A 42 -1.96 4.31 15.56
CA LYS A 42 -1.55 5.07 16.75
C LYS A 42 -1.76 6.57 16.57
N ALA A 43 -1.51 7.13 15.39
CA ALA A 43 -1.64 8.57 15.15
C ALA A 43 -3.09 9.07 15.15
N PHE A 44 -4.06 8.17 14.91
CA PHE A 44 -5.49 8.47 14.86
C PHE A 44 -6.30 7.86 16.02
N ASP A 45 -5.62 7.39 17.07
CA ASP A 45 -6.22 6.71 18.23
C ASP A 45 -7.19 5.56 17.85
N ILE A 46 -6.87 4.85 16.77
CA ILE A 46 -7.64 3.69 16.30
C ILE A 46 -7.16 2.46 17.08
N ALA A 47 -7.98 2.00 18.02
CA ALA A 47 -7.69 0.80 18.81
C ALA A 47 -7.68 -0.47 17.93
N ASP A 48 -6.87 -1.45 18.34
CA ASP A 48 -6.84 -2.83 17.83
C ASP A 48 -6.51 -3.01 16.34
N MET A 49 -5.93 -2.01 15.69
CA MET A 49 -5.49 -2.11 14.29
C MET A 49 -3.96 -2.08 14.20
N SER A 50 -3.40 -3.07 13.51
CA SER A 50 -1.96 -3.13 13.22
C SER A 50 -1.74 -3.36 11.73
N LYS A 51 -0.65 -2.79 11.21
CA LYS A 51 -0.26 -3.06 9.83
C LYS A 51 0.20 -4.51 9.74
N GLY A 52 -0.55 -5.33 9.00
CA GLY A 52 -0.13 -6.68 8.65
C GLY A 52 1.10 -6.69 7.74
N GLU A 53 1.82 -7.80 7.71
CA GLU A 53 2.94 -8.00 6.79
C GLU A 53 2.43 -8.48 5.43
N PHE A 54 3.03 -7.97 4.36
CA PHE A 54 2.75 -8.45 3.00
C PHE A 54 3.68 -9.64 2.69
N PRO A 55 3.17 -10.75 2.13
CA PRO A 55 3.98 -11.93 1.83
C PRO A 55 4.87 -11.69 0.60
N TYR A 56 5.87 -10.84 0.74
CA TYR A 56 6.73 -10.40 -0.35
C TYR A 56 7.54 -11.54 -0.98
N LEU A 57 7.87 -12.61 -0.23
CA LEU A 57 8.50 -13.82 -0.78
C LEU A 57 7.54 -14.65 -1.64
N LEU A 58 6.27 -14.30 -1.67
CA LEU A 58 5.31 -14.88 -2.58
C LEU A 58 5.17 -14.09 -3.89
N ASN A 59 5.79 -12.91 -3.98
CA ASN A 59 5.75 -12.04 -5.16
C ASN A 59 6.68 -12.55 -6.27
N HIS A 60 6.41 -13.75 -6.78
CA HIS A 60 7.12 -14.36 -7.89
C HIS A 60 6.19 -14.52 -9.10
N PRO A 61 6.70 -14.43 -10.35
CA PRO A 61 5.88 -14.57 -11.56
C PRO A 61 5.01 -15.83 -11.60
N ILE A 62 5.51 -16.93 -11.03
CA ILE A 62 4.80 -18.20 -10.93
C ILE A 62 3.51 -18.11 -10.10
N ASN A 63 3.37 -17.10 -9.24
CA ASN A 63 2.22 -16.91 -8.35
C ASN A 63 1.25 -15.84 -8.87
N TYR A 64 1.59 -15.13 -9.95
CA TYR A 64 0.73 -14.06 -10.48
C TYR A 64 -0.55 -14.65 -11.07
N GLY A 65 -1.69 -14.04 -10.74
CA GLY A 65 -3.01 -14.48 -11.21
C GLY A 65 -3.53 -15.79 -10.60
N LYS A 66 -2.79 -16.41 -9.66
CA LYS A 66 -3.24 -17.61 -8.96
C LYS A 66 -4.06 -17.26 -7.74
N VAL A 67 -5.22 -17.92 -7.60
CA VAL A 67 -6.00 -17.91 -6.37
C VAL A 67 -5.55 -19.10 -5.51
N MET A 68 -4.98 -18.83 -4.34
CA MET A 68 -4.59 -19.88 -3.41
C MET A 68 -5.75 -20.24 -2.49
N PRO A 69 -5.85 -21.50 -2.05
CA PRO A 69 -6.93 -21.97 -1.18
C PRO A 69 -6.91 -21.36 0.23
N GLY A 70 -5.87 -20.62 0.60
CA GLY A 70 -5.73 -19.99 1.90
C GLY A 70 -4.59 -18.98 1.95
N LEU A 71 -4.35 -18.43 3.14
CA LEU A 71 -3.22 -17.55 3.39
C LEU A 71 -1.90 -18.31 3.17
N PRO A 72 -0.90 -17.66 2.56
CA PRO A 72 0.46 -18.19 2.51
C PRO A 72 0.97 -18.62 3.90
N GLY A 73 1.90 -19.57 3.94
CA GLY A 73 2.59 -19.91 5.19
C GLY A 73 3.42 -18.74 5.73
N LYS A 74 3.65 -18.70 7.06
CA LYS A 74 4.42 -17.62 7.73
C LYS A 74 5.79 -17.38 7.12
N GLN A 75 6.44 -18.42 6.58
CA GLN A 75 7.73 -18.32 5.92
C GLN A 75 7.74 -17.32 4.75
N TYR A 76 6.59 -17.01 4.16
CA TYR A 76 6.48 -16.06 3.04
C TYR A 76 6.37 -14.59 3.48
N TYR A 77 6.18 -14.31 4.77
CA TYR A 77 5.86 -12.97 5.30
C TYR A 77 7.08 -12.18 5.82
N CYS A 78 8.28 -12.76 5.82
CA CYS A 78 9.47 -12.28 6.56
C CYS A 78 9.28 -12.32 8.07
N THR A 79 10.21 -12.96 8.78
CA THR A 79 10.69 -12.42 10.06
C THR A 79 12.13 -12.86 10.29
N ALA A 80 13.07 -12.30 9.53
CA ALA A 80 14.45 -12.11 10.02
C ALA A 80 14.62 -10.69 10.57
N ARG A 81 13.64 -10.20 11.34
CA ARG A 81 13.95 -9.17 12.34
C ARG A 81 14.60 -9.91 13.51
N LYS A 82 15.93 -10.05 13.45
CA LYS A 82 16.70 -10.14 14.69
C LYS A 82 16.25 -8.96 15.55
N LYS A 83 15.71 -9.22 16.74
CA LYS A 83 15.73 -8.21 17.78
C LYS A 83 17.20 -7.78 17.88
N ALA A 84 17.51 -6.51 17.63
CA ALA A 84 18.65 -5.93 18.31
C ALA A 84 18.28 -6.00 19.80
N GLU A 85 18.96 -6.87 20.53
CA GLU A 85 18.89 -6.92 21.98
C GLU A 85 19.39 -5.59 22.55
N ALA A 86 18.69 -5.13 23.61
CA ALA A 86 18.99 -4.03 24.54
C ALA A 86 19.27 -2.64 23.95
#